data_AF-A0A942BZ23-F1
#
_entry.id   AF-A0A942BZ23-F1
#
_cell.length_a   1.000
_cell.length_b   1.000
_cell.length_c   1.000
_cell.angle_alpha   90.00
_cell.angle_beta   90.00
_cell.angle_gamma   90.00
#
_symmetry.space_group_name_H-M   'P 1'
#
loop_
_entity.id
_entity.type
_entity.pdbx_description
1 polymer ?
#
loop_
_entity_poly.entity_id
_entity_poly.type
_entity_poly.pdbx_seq_one_letter_code
_entity_poly.pdbx_strand_id
1 'polypeptide(L)'
;MNMAGMSGMKMPHMDMGKLEAASGNQFDLMFIDMIVPHHQMAIDMSQKALKQAQHAQLKTFARTTINQQQKEKAQLSKWRAAWSGK
;
A
#
# COMPACT_ATOMS: atom_id res chain seq x y z
N MET A 1 -16.24 13.62 -7.54
CA MET A 1 -15.17 13.54 -6.51
C MET A 1 -13.88 13.98 -7.17
N ASN A 2 -13.28 15.07 -6.69
CA ASN A 2 -12.11 15.68 -7.32
C ASN A 2 -10.83 14.93 -6.90
N MET A 3 -10.10 14.36 -7.87
CA MET A 3 -8.85 13.60 -7.68
C MET A 3 -7.64 14.48 -7.29
N ALA A 4 -7.83 15.79 -7.13
CA ALA A 4 -6.78 16.76 -6.81
C ALA A 4 -6.04 16.50 -5.48
N GLY A 5 -6.60 15.71 -4.55
CA GLY A 5 -5.97 15.38 -3.28
C GLY A 5 -4.81 14.37 -3.35
N MET A 6 -4.59 13.72 -4.50
CA MET A 6 -3.54 12.71 -4.69
C MET A 6 -2.24 13.30 -5.26
N SER A 7 -2.22 14.59 -5.61
CA SER A 7 -1.10 15.24 -6.32
C SER A 7 0.19 15.41 -5.49
N GLY A 8 0.12 15.25 -4.16
CA GLY A 8 1.26 15.38 -3.25
C GLY A 8 1.90 14.06 -2.79
N MET A 9 1.34 12.91 -3.17
CA MET A 9 1.88 11.60 -2.82
C MET A 9 2.84 11.15 -3.92
N LYS A 10 4.14 11.20 -3.64
CA LYS A 10 5.16 10.50 -4.44
C LYS A 10 4.91 9.00 -4.34
N MET A 11 3.94 8.47 -5.07
CA MET A 11 4.02 7.10 -5.53
C MET A 11 5.23 7.08 -6.47
N PRO A 12 6.25 6.22 -6.27
CA PRO A 12 7.14 5.94 -7.38
C PRO A 12 6.23 5.57 -8.55
N HIS A 13 6.41 6.22 -9.70
CA HIS A 13 5.59 5.97 -10.88
C HIS A 13 5.59 4.45 -11.09
N MET A 14 4.48 3.82 -10.75
CA MET A 14 4.34 2.37 -10.78
C MET A 14 4.48 2.02 -12.26
N ASP A 15 5.61 1.43 -12.65
CA ASP A 15 5.87 1.05 -14.04
C ASP A 15 5.05 -0.21 -14.33
N MET A 16 3.76 0.02 -14.59
CA MET A 16 2.79 -1.03 -14.86
C MET A 16 3.19 -1.83 -16.10
N GLY A 17 3.86 -1.20 -17.08
CA GLY A 17 4.33 -1.90 -18.27
C GLY A 17 5.41 -2.94 -17.96
N LYS A 18 6.35 -2.64 -17.05
CA LYS A 18 7.32 -3.65 -16.60
C LYS A 18 6.69 -4.73 -15.73
N LEU A 19 5.69 -4.38 -14.91
CA LEU A 19 4.98 -5.36 -14.09
C LEU A 19 4.16 -6.33 -14.95
N GLU A 20 3.45 -5.83 -15.96
CA GLU A 20 2.67 -6.63 -16.92
C GLU A 20 3.54 -7.61 -17.72
N ALA A 21 4.77 -7.20 -18.05
CA ALA A 21 5.74 -8.04 -18.75
C ALA A 21 6.46 -9.06 -17.84
N ALA A 22 6.43 -8.87 -16.52
CA ALA A 22 7.08 -9.76 -15.57
C ALA A 22 6.25 -11.03 -15.31
N SER A 23 6.93 -12.13 -14.95
CA SER A 23 6.26 -13.37 -14.57
C SER A 23 7.03 -14.10 -13.46
N GLY A 24 6.37 -15.07 -12.83
CA GLY A 24 6.94 -15.89 -11.76
C GLY A 24 7.52 -15.05 -10.63
N ASN A 25 8.70 -15.46 -10.11
CA ASN A 25 9.32 -14.80 -8.97
C ASN A 25 9.63 -13.31 -9.25
N GLN A 26 9.99 -12.95 -10.48
CA GLN A 26 10.27 -11.56 -10.83
C GLN A 26 9.01 -10.68 -10.67
N PHE A 27 7.85 -11.18 -11.11
CA PHE A 27 6.58 -10.49 -10.91
C PHE A 27 6.28 -10.31 -9.43
N ASP A 28 6.41 -11.37 -8.63
CA ASP A 28 6.10 -11.34 -7.20
C ASP A 28 6.94 -10.31 -6.45
N LEU A 29 8.26 -10.27 -6.71
CA LEU A 29 9.16 -9.30 -6.07
C LEU A 29 8.83 -7.87 -6.48
N MET A 30 8.55 -7.63 -7.77
CA MET A 30 8.18 -6.30 -8.28
C MET A 30 6.83 -5.84 -7.69
N PHE A 31 5.84 -6.72 -7.65
CA PHE A 31 4.55 -6.45 -7.05
C PHE A 31 4.70 -6.07 -5.57
N ILE A 32 5.48 -6.84 -4.81
CA ILE A 32 5.72 -6.55 -3.39
C ILE A 32 6.43 -5.20 -3.19
N ASP A 33 7.45 -4.91 -4.00
CA ASP A 33 8.19 -3.64 -3.92
C ASP A 33 7.30 -2.42 -4.20
N MET A 34 6.21 -2.60 -4.96
CA MET A 34 5.20 -1.58 -5.21
C MET A 34 4.14 -1.50 -4.09
N ILE A 35 3.69 -2.64 -3.58
CA ILE A 35 2.55 -2.70 -2.68
C ILE A 35 2.91 -2.39 -1.22
N VAL A 36 4.12 -2.74 -0.76
CA VAL A 36 4.60 -2.37 0.58
C VAL A 36 4.55 -0.85 0.84
N PRO A 37 5.09 0.02 -0.04
CA PRO A 37 4.95 1.47 0.14
C PRO A 37 3.52 1.97 -0.06
N HIS A 38 2.73 1.37 -0.97
CA HIS A 38 1.31 1.70 -1.11
C HIS A 38 0.52 1.44 0.19
N HIS A 39 0.75 0.31 0.85
CA HIS A 39 0.15 0.02 2.15
C HIS A 39 0.58 1.03 3.23
N GLN A 40 1.85 1.44 3.25
CA GLN A 40 2.31 2.47 4.18
C GLN A 40 1.56 3.79 3.98
N MET A 41 1.36 4.21 2.73
CA MET A 41 0.58 5.39 2.40
C MET A 41 -0.86 5.28 2.89
N ALA A 42 -1.51 4.13 2.69
CA ALA A 42 -2.87 3.89 3.18
C ALA A 42 -2.96 3.95 4.71
N ILE A 43 -1.93 3.47 5.42
CA ILE A 43 -1.83 3.58 6.88
C ILE A 43 -1.72 5.06 7.28
N ASP A 44 -0.81 5.82 6.66
CA ASP A 44 -0.58 7.23 6.99
C ASP A 44 -1.82 8.08 6.71
N MET A 45 -2.53 7.82 5.61
CA MET A 45 -3.81 8.47 5.30
C MET A 45 -4.88 8.11 6.32
N SER A 46 -4.97 6.84 6.70
CA SER A 46 -5.95 6.39 7.69
C SER A 46 -5.67 6.99 9.07
N GLN A 47 -4.41 7.16 9.46
CA GLN A 47 -4.04 7.87 10.68
C GLN A 47 -4.45 9.35 10.64
N LYS A 48 -4.29 10.02 9.48
CA LYS A 48 -4.82 11.39 9.29
C LYS A 48 -6.33 11.43 9.41
N ALA A 49 -7.03 10.47 8.78
CA ALA A 49 -8.48 10.36 8.86
C ALA A 49 -8.97 10.17 10.31
N LEU A 50 -8.28 9.39 11.14
CA LEU A 50 -8.64 9.25 12.56
C LEU A 50 -8.60 10.57 13.34
N LYS A 51 -7.67 11.46 12.99
CA LYS A 51 -7.50 12.77 13.63
C LYS A 51 -8.52 13.79 13.15
N GLN A 52 -8.96 13.69 11.89
CA GLN A 52 -9.73 14.75 11.21
C GLN A 52 -11.21 14.39 10.98
N ALA A 53 -11.55 13.10 10.90
CA ALA A 53 -12.91 12.68 10.58
C ALA A 53 -13.87 13.02 11.73
N GLN A 54 -15.06 13.52 11.39
CA GLN A 54 -16.14 13.77 12.34
C GLN A 54 -17.06 12.55 12.46
N HIS A 55 -17.30 11.85 11.34
CA HIS A 55 -18.21 10.70 11.32
C HIS A 55 -17.57 9.45 11.93
N ALA A 56 -18.28 8.80 12.86
CA ALA A 56 -17.82 7.59 13.53
C ALA A 56 -17.51 6.44 12.56
N GLN A 57 -18.31 6.32 11.49
CA GLN A 57 -18.12 5.31 10.43
C GLN A 57 -16.74 5.47 9.75
N LEU A 58 -16.32 6.70 9.46
CA LEU A 58 -15.00 6.97 8.86
C LEU A 58 -13.86 6.64 9.83
N LYS A 59 -14.03 6.92 11.13
CA LYS A 59 -13.02 6.53 12.14
C LYS A 59 -12.92 5.01 12.26
N THR A 60 -14.04 4.30 12.20
CA THR A 60 -14.05 2.84 12.23
C THR A 60 -13.39 2.26 10.99
N PHE A 61 -13.72 2.77 9.80
CA PHE A 61 -13.06 2.40 8.56
C PHE A 61 -11.54 2.61 8.66
N ALA A 62 -11.08 3.79 9.09
CA ALA A 62 -9.67 4.09 9.21
C ALA A 62 -8.92 3.16 10.19
N ARG A 63 -9.53 2.80 11.34
CA ARG A 63 -8.95 1.80 12.26
C ARG A 63 -8.82 0.43 11.61
N THR A 64 -9.86 -0.03 10.92
CA THR A 64 -9.86 -1.30 10.21
C THR A 64 -8.79 -1.33 9.12
N THR A 65 -8.69 -0.26 8.32
CA THR A 65 -7.67 -0.12 7.28
C THR A 65 -6.27 -0.17 7.88
N ILE A 66 -5.97 0.58 8.96
CA ILE A 66 -4.65 0.52 9.60
C ILE A 66 -4.31 -0.92 9.99
N ASN A 67 -5.22 -1.61 10.67
CA ASN A 67 -4.99 -2.97 11.15
C ASN A 67 -4.76 -3.97 10.01
N GLN A 68 -5.55 -3.89 8.93
CA GLN A 68 -5.43 -4.79 7.79
C GLN A 68 -4.15 -4.51 6.99
N GLN A 69 -3.92 -3.25 6.61
CA GLN A 69 -2.76 -2.84 5.81
C GLN A 69 -1.44 -3.12 6.56
N GLN A 70 -1.40 -3.02 7.89
CA GLN A 70 -0.23 -3.40 8.69
C GLN A 70 0.08 -4.90 8.61
N LYS A 71 -0.95 -5.74 8.70
CA LYS A 71 -0.80 -7.20 8.60
C LYS A 71 -0.32 -7.60 7.20
N GLU A 72 -0.94 -7.04 6.16
CA GLU A 72 -0.58 -7.31 4.77
C GLU A 72 0.84 -6.83 4.45
N LYS A 73 1.19 -5.60 4.84
CA LYS A 73 2.56 -5.09 4.71
C LYS A 73 3.59 -6.01 5.36
N ALA A 74 3.32 -6.50 6.58
CA ALA A 74 4.22 -7.41 7.28
C ALA A 74 4.33 -8.76 6.57
N GLN A 75 3.22 -9.28 6.03
CA GLN A 75 3.21 -10.53 5.28
C GLN A 75 4.01 -10.41 3.98
N LEU A 76 3.78 -9.36 3.20
CA LEU A 76 4.50 -9.09 1.96
C LEU A 76 5.99 -8.90 2.20
N SER A 77 6.38 -8.19 3.27
CA SER A 77 7.79 -8.02 3.64
C SER A 77 8.47 -9.36 3.96
N LYS A 78 7.75 -10.28 4.61
CA LYS A 78 8.27 -11.65 4.87
C LYS A 78 8.44 -12.43 3.58
N TRP A 79 7.47 -12.38 2.68
CA TRP A 79 7.58 -13.03 1.37
C TRP A 79 8.72 -12.46 0.54
N ARG A 80 8.86 -11.13 0.52
CA ARG A 80 9.97 -10.46 -0.18
C ARG A 80 11.31 -10.98 0.28
N ALA A 81 11.52 -11.12 1.59
CA ALA A 81 12.75 -11.67 2.14
C ALA A 81 12.93 -13.15 1.75
N ALA A 82 11.88 -13.97 1.86
CA ALA A 82 11.94 -15.40 1.58
C ALA A 82 12.15 -15.75 0.10
N TRP A 83 11.76 -14.86 -0.80
CA TRP A 83 11.82 -15.04 -2.26
C TRP A 83 12.96 -14.27 -2.92
N SER A 84 13.67 -13.43 -2.16
CA SER A 84 14.88 -12.75 -2.63
C SER A 84 16.00 -13.76 -2.90
N GLY A 85 16.54 -13.75 -4.12
CA GLY A 85 17.66 -14.63 -4.50
C GLY A 85 17.27 -16.07 -4.84
N LYS A 86 15.97 -16.34 -5.01
CA LYS A 86 15.46 -17.56 -5.65
C LYS A 86 15.11 -17.30 -7.11
#